data_AF-A0A353VST1-F1
#
_entry.id   AF-A0A353VST1-F1
#
_cell.length_a   1.000
_cell.length_b   1.000
_cell.length_c   1.000
_cell.angle_alpha   90.00
_cell.angle_beta   90.00
_cell.angle_gamma   90.00
#
_symmetry.space_group_name_H-M   'P 1'
#
loop_
_entity.id
_entity.type
_entity.pdbx_description
1 polymer ?
#
loop_
_entity_poly.entity_id
_entity_poly.type
_entity_poly.pdbx_seq_one_letter_code
_entity_poly.pdbx_strand_id
1 'polypeptide(L)'
;MNIRLEEPKDYREVENLTREAFWNIYCPGCTEHYVLHKYRENPDFIRELDFVMEENGKIIGHVMYSKAVITLENGTDFPAWTFGPISIHPDYKRKGYGLKLLNYSIERAKELGIGVLLMEGNIEFYKHAGFDVASKLNIHYHGEPKESVVPYFLAKELIPGYLHGIEGTYNTPEGYFVAEENPDEFSAFEATFPAKKKAFREGQLPVFCQSCGMPLGKDEDCGTNADGSINHDYCRYCFKDGRFLQDCTMDEMIEHCARFVDEVNKDLPSPITKEQYKDQMRQYFPLLKRWRKATPSSFMLNTVK
;
A
#
# COMPACT_ATOMS: atom_id res chain seq x y z
N MET A 1 10.22 -28.37 -6.75
CA MET A 1 10.05 -26.92 -6.94
C MET A 1 10.09 -26.53 -8.40
N ASN A 2 9.11 -25.75 -8.84
CA ASN A 2 8.99 -25.20 -10.20
C ASN A 2 8.62 -23.70 -10.12
N ILE A 3 9.11 -22.87 -11.05
CA ILE A 3 8.64 -21.48 -11.21
C ILE A 3 8.17 -21.33 -12.64
N ARG A 4 6.94 -20.86 -12.83
CA ARG A 4 6.29 -20.70 -14.13
C ARG A 4 5.41 -19.47 -14.13
N LEU A 5 4.95 -19.05 -15.31
CA LEU A 5 3.95 -18.00 -15.42
C LEU A 5 2.63 -18.43 -14.74
N GLU A 6 1.94 -17.48 -14.13
CA GLU A 6 0.57 -17.64 -13.66
C GLU A 6 -0.37 -17.88 -14.85
N GLU A 7 -1.32 -18.79 -14.69
CA GLU A 7 -2.39 -19.04 -15.64
C GLU A 7 -3.75 -18.68 -15.00
N PRO A 8 -4.80 -18.38 -15.81
CA PRO A 8 -6.13 -18.05 -15.27
C PRO A 8 -6.72 -19.06 -14.28
N LYS A 9 -6.34 -20.35 -14.40
CA LYS A 9 -6.75 -21.41 -13.47
C LYS A 9 -6.17 -21.25 -12.06
N ASP A 10 -5.05 -20.52 -11.92
CA ASP A 10 -4.33 -20.31 -10.67
C ASP A 10 -4.87 -19.12 -9.88
N TYR A 11 -5.60 -18.19 -10.52
CA TYR A 11 -5.91 -16.87 -9.99
C TYR A 11 -6.49 -16.89 -8.57
N ARG A 12 -7.44 -17.79 -8.32
CA ARG A 12 -8.08 -17.89 -7.01
C ARG A 12 -7.15 -18.43 -5.93
N GLU A 13 -6.30 -19.41 -6.27
CA GLU A 13 -5.31 -19.97 -5.36
C GLU A 13 -4.26 -18.92 -5.01
N VAL A 14 -3.82 -18.14 -6.00
CA VAL A 14 -2.83 -17.07 -5.82
C VAL A 14 -3.40 -15.89 -5.03
N GLU A 15 -4.65 -15.48 -5.28
CA GLU A 15 -5.33 -14.47 -4.47
C GLU A 15 -5.39 -14.90 -3.00
N ASN A 16 -5.75 -16.17 -2.75
CA ASN A 16 -5.77 -16.70 -1.39
C ASN A 16 -4.36 -16.79 -0.77
N LEU A 17 -3.35 -17.20 -1.54
CA LEU A 17 -1.95 -17.19 -1.13
C LEU A 17 -1.49 -15.79 -0.70
N THR A 18 -1.75 -14.78 -1.53
CA THR A 18 -1.42 -13.38 -1.25
C THR A 18 -2.15 -12.90 0.00
N ARG A 19 -3.44 -13.22 0.12
CA ARG A 19 -4.20 -12.93 1.34
C ARG A 19 -3.56 -13.56 2.58
N GLU A 20 -3.19 -14.84 2.53
CA GLU A 20 -2.49 -15.51 3.65
C GLU A 20 -1.11 -14.91 3.94
N ALA A 21 -0.39 -14.45 2.93
CA ALA A 21 0.94 -13.88 3.09
C ALA A 21 0.93 -12.51 3.78
N PHE A 22 -0.11 -11.70 3.57
CA PHE A 22 -0.24 -10.30 3.99
C PHE A 22 -1.26 -10.07 5.13
N TRP A 23 -2.14 -11.04 5.45
CA TRP A 23 -3.17 -10.86 6.49
C TRP A 23 -2.60 -10.45 7.85
N ASN A 24 -3.03 -9.28 8.35
CA ASN A 24 -2.55 -8.67 9.59
C ASN A 24 -1.04 -8.37 9.62
N ILE A 25 -0.37 -8.24 8.47
CA ILE A 25 1.07 -7.92 8.43
C ILE A 25 1.31 -6.42 8.56
N TYR A 26 0.69 -5.59 7.71
CA TYR A 26 0.90 -4.14 7.72
C TYR A 26 -0.18 -3.38 8.47
N CYS A 27 -1.41 -3.88 8.44
CA CYS A 27 -2.56 -3.34 9.15
C CYS A 27 -3.55 -4.47 9.46
N PRO A 28 -4.58 -4.25 10.29
CA PRO A 28 -5.64 -5.23 10.51
C PRO A 28 -6.37 -5.59 9.20
N GLY A 29 -6.25 -6.85 8.75
CA GLY A 29 -6.68 -7.30 7.42
C GLY A 29 -5.54 -7.22 6.40
N CYS A 30 -5.88 -7.10 5.12
CA CYS A 30 -4.95 -6.86 4.00
C CYS A 30 -5.77 -6.48 2.75
N THR A 31 -5.15 -5.87 1.74
CA THR A 31 -5.80 -5.47 0.46
C THR A 31 -5.07 -6.02 -0.77
N GLU A 32 -3.87 -6.57 -0.59
CA GLU A 32 -2.90 -6.94 -1.63
C GLU A 32 -3.45 -8.01 -2.58
N HIS A 33 -4.33 -8.91 -2.10
CA HIS A 33 -4.99 -9.90 -2.94
C HIS A 33 -6.04 -9.29 -3.86
N TYR A 34 -6.67 -8.18 -3.46
CA TYR A 34 -7.57 -7.42 -4.32
C TYR A 34 -6.82 -6.52 -5.30
N VAL A 35 -5.70 -5.92 -4.85
CA VAL A 35 -4.77 -5.21 -5.75
C VAL A 35 -4.33 -6.16 -6.86
N LEU A 36 -3.85 -7.36 -6.51
CA LEU A 36 -3.48 -8.39 -7.49
C LEU A 36 -4.64 -8.73 -8.43
N HIS A 37 -5.85 -8.96 -7.89
CA HIS A 37 -7.04 -9.27 -8.68
C HIS A 37 -7.29 -8.21 -9.77
N LYS A 38 -7.24 -6.92 -9.39
CA LYS A 38 -7.46 -5.79 -10.29
C LYS A 38 -6.29 -5.55 -11.25
N TYR A 39 -5.06 -5.85 -10.83
CA TYR A 39 -3.89 -5.65 -11.66
C TYR A 39 -3.87 -6.51 -12.91
N ARG A 40 -4.48 -7.69 -12.91
CA ARG A 40 -4.53 -8.56 -14.10
C ARG A 40 -5.23 -7.92 -15.31
N GLU A 41 -6.06 -6.89 -15.06
CA GLU A 41 -6.75 -6.08 -16.07
C GLU A 41 -6.11 -4.69 -16.26
N ASN A 42 -5.12 -4.33 -15.43
CA ASN A 42 -4.46 -3.04 -15.48
C ASN A 42 -3.45 -2.97 -16.66
N PRO A 43 -3.42 -1.88 -17.45
CA PRO A 43 -2.51 -1.74 -18.60
C PRO A 43 -1.01 -1.67 -18.24
N ASP A 44 -0.68 -1.42 -16.98
CA ASP A 44 0.70 -1.39 -16.48
C ASP A 44 1.19 -2.75 -16.00
N PHE A 45 0.30 -3.74 -15.88
CA PHE A 45 0.66 -5.11 -15.51
C PHE A 45 1.52 -5.79 -16.56
N ILE A 46 2.59 -6.44 -16.11
CA ILE A 46 3.55 -7.11 -16.99
C ILE A 46 3.33 -8.62 -16.90
N ARG A 47 2.50 -9.13 -17.80
CA ARG A 47 2.08 -10.55 -17.84
C ARG A 47 3.27 -11.50 -18.02
N GLU A 48 4.32 -11.06 -18.69
CA GLU A 48 5.55 -11.81 -18.92
C GLU A 48 6.39 -12.01 -17.66
N LEU A 49 6.05 -11.31 -16.57
CA LEU A 49 6.73 -11.36 -15.27
C LEU A 49 5.80 -11.75 -14.11
N ASP A 50 4.64 -12.31 -14.42
CA ASP A 50 3.67 -12.79 -13.45
C ASP A 50 3.95 -14.26 -13.13
N PHE A 51 4.67 -14.53 -12.04
CA PHE A 51 5.20 -15.85 -11.74
C PHE A 51 4.55 -16.48 -10.51
N VAL A 52 4.28 -17.77 -10.59
CA VAL A 52 3.98 -18.64 -9.46
C VAL A 52 5.14 -19.58 -9.16
N MET A 53 5.37 -19.85 -7.87
CA MET A 53 6.32 -20.84 -7.38
C MET A 53 5.55 -22.03 -6.80
N GLU A 54 5.82 -23.22 -7.32
CA GLU A 54 5.17 -24.47 -6.92
C GLU A 54 6.13 -25.39 -6.16
N GLU A 55 5.62 -26.04 -5.11
CA GLU A 55 6.30 -27.11 -4.38
C GLU A 55 5.31 -28.23 -4.07
N ASN A 56 5.65 -29.48 -4.43
CA ASN A 56 4.80 -30.66 -4.25
C ASN A 56 3.37 -30.49 -4.79
N GLY A 57 3.24 -29.83 -5.94
CA GLY A 57 1.95 -29.60 -6.61
C GLY A 57 1.07 -28.52 -5.97
N LYS A 58 1.63 -27.69 -5.08
CA LYS A 58 0.93 -26.55 -4.45
C LYS A 58 1.61 -25.24 -4.82
N ILE A 59 0.86 -24.17 -5.05
CA ILE A 59 1.44 -22.84 -5.21
C ILE A 59 1.82 -22.31 -3.82
N ILE A 60 3.11 -22.02 -3.64
CA ILE A 60 3.68 -21.55 -2.37
C ILE A 60 4.20 -20.11 -2.44
N GLY A 61 4.31 -19.55 -3.64
CA GLY A 61 4.77 -18.19 -3.85
C GLY A 61 4.23 -17.57 -5.13
N HIS A 62 4.17 -16.25 -5.15
CA HIS A 62 3.73 -15.44 -6.30
C HIS A 62 4.46 -14.10 -6.33
N VAL A 63 4.71 -13.56 -7.52
CA VAL A 63 5.19 -12.20 -7.72
C VAL A 63 4.60 -11.63 -9.01
N MET A 64 4.14 -10.38 -8.96
CA MET A 64 3.77 -9.62 -10.14
C MET A 64 4.64 -8.37 -10.32
N TYR A 65 4.67 -7.86 -11.55
CA TYR A 65 5.37 -6.63 -11.92
C TYR A 65 4.41 -5.63 -12.55
N SER A 66 4.70 -4.36 -12.33
CA SER A 66 3.98 -3.23 -12.90
C SER A 66 4.97 -2.24 -13.51
N LYS A 67 4.57 -1.58 -14.59
CA LYS A 67 5.21 -0.34 -15.01
C LYS A 67 5.06 0.70 -13.90
N ALA A 68 6.05 1.57 -13.82
CA ALA A 68 6.05 2.75 -12.98
C ALA A 68 6.80 3.87 -13.71
N VAL A 69 6.87 5.05 -13.10
CA VAL A 69 7.62 6.17 -13.66
C VAL A 69 8.42 6.87 -12.57
N ILE A 70 9.53 7.47 -12.98
CA ILE A 70 10.22 8.51 -12.22
C ILE A 70 9.88 9.83 -12.90
N THR A 71 9.25 10.75 -12.18
CA THR A 71 8.99 12.11 -12.67
C THR A 71 10.25 12.95 -12.49
N LEU A 72 10.84 13.39 -13.59
CA LEU A 72 12.04 14.23 -13.61
C LEU A 72 11.72 15.69 -13.25
N GLU A 73 12.74 16.47 -12.91
CA GLU A 73 12.55 17.89 -12.52
C GLU A 73 11.92 18.76 -13.62
N ASN A 74 12.11 18.38 -14.88
CA ASN A 74 11.48 19.05 -16.03
C ASN A 74 10.01 18.62 -16.26
N GLY A 75 9.46 17.76 -15.40
CA GLY A 75 8.08 17.25 -15.47
C GLY A 75 7.87 16.09 -16.46
N THR A 76 8.93 15.57 -17.08
CA THR A 76 8.82 14.40 -17.97
C THR A 76 8.98 13.10 -17.21
N ASP A 77 8.32 12.05 -17.70
CA ASP A 77 8.43 10.72 -17.11
C ASP A 77 9.62 9.94 -17.69
N PHE A 78 10.39 9.35 -16.78
CA PHE A 78 11.44 8.41 -17.10
C PHE A 78 10.94 6.98 -16.79
N PRO A 79 11.10 6.01 -17.73
CA PRO A 79 10.61 4.65 -17.53
C PRO A 79 11.23 3.97 -16.30
N ALA A 80 10.37 3.44 -15.44
CA ALA A 80 10.76 2.66 -14.29
C ALA A 80 9.77 1.49 -14.08
N TRP A 81 10.07 0.62 -13.13
CA TRP A 81 9.24 -0.54 -12.85
C TRP A 81 9.19 -0.80 -11.36
N THR A 82 8.13 -1.48 -10.95
CA THR A 82 8.00 -2.02 -9.60
C THR A 82 7.56 -3.47 -9.68
N PHE A 83 7.67 -4.15 -8.56
CA PHE A 83 7.09 -5.47 -8.36
C PHE A 83 6.37 -5.48 -7.02
N GLY A 84 5.33 -6.29 -6.93
CA GLY A 84 4.47 -6.29 -5.75
C GLY A 84 3.02 -6.58 -6.11
N PRO A 85 2.30 -7.39 -5.32
CA PRO A 85 2.82 -8.08 -4.15
C PRO A 85 3.82 -9.20 -4.55
N ILE A 86 4.77 -9.47 -3.65
CA ILE A 86 5.52 -10.71 -3.63
C ILE A 86 5.08 -11.52 -2.41
N SER A 87 4.52 -12.68 -2.66
CA SER A 87 3.82 -13.50 -1.67
C SER A 87 4.58 -14.81 -1.46
N ILE A 88 4.75 -15.21 -0.20
CA ILE A 88 5.19 -16.56 0.17
C ILE A 88 4.24 -17.06 1.26
N HIS A 89 3.69 -18.25 1.05
CA HIS A 89 2.75 -18.86 1.99
C HIS A 89 3.40 -18.95 3.39
N PRO A 90 2.69 -18.62 4.49
CA PRO A 90 3.24 -18.58 5.84
C PRO A 90 4.07 -19.83 6.23
N ASP A 91 3.59 -21.02 5.89
CA ASP A 91 4.27 -22.31 6.17
C ASP A 91 5.62 -22.49 5.46
N TYR A 92 5.92 -21.63 4.49
CA TYR A 92 7.13 -21.64 3.67
C TYR A 92 8.03 -20.42 3.93
N LYS A 93 7.64 -19.51 4.83
CA LYS A 93 8.47 -18.36 5.22
C LYS A 93 9.78 -18.81 5.89
N ARG A 94 10.83 -17.98 5.78
CA ARG A 94 12.18 -18.19 6.34
C ARG A 94 12.91 -19.46 5.87
N LYS A 95 12.51 -20.03 4.72
CA LYS A 95 13.17 -21.17 4.07
C LYS A 95 13.94 -20.79 2.78
N GLY A 96 14.10 -19.49 2.52
CA GLY A 96 14.79 -18.97 1.33
C GLY A 96 13.95 -18.87 0.06
N TYR A 97 12.69 -19.33 0.05
CA TYR A 97 11.83 -19.29 -1.13
C TYR A 97 11.56 -17.88 -1.66
N GLY A 98 11.34 -16.89 -0.78
CA GLY A 98 11.11 -15.50 -1.22
C GLY A 98 12.28 -14.92 -2.01
N LEU A 99 13.51 -15.08 -1.51
CA LEU A 99 14.71 -14.63 -2.22
C LEU A 99 14.91 -15.38 -3.53
N LYS A 100 14.59 -16.69 -3.55
CA LYS A 100 14.68 -17.50 -4.77
C LYS A 100 13.68 -17.06 -5.84
N LEU A 101 12.43 -16.77 -5.46
CA LEU A 101 11.40 -16.26 -6.37
C LEU A 101 11.82 -14.91 -6.93
N LEU A 102 12.22 -13.99 -6.04
CA LEU A 102 12.62 -12.64 -6.41
C LEU A 102 13.84 -12.63 -7.35
N ASN A 103 14.89 -13.38 -7.04
CA ASN A 103 16.06 -13.46 -7.92
C ASN A 103 15.69 -14.08 -9.27
N TYR A 104 14.80 -15.09 -9.28
CA TYR A 104 14.32 -15.66 -10.53
C TYR A 104 13.58 -14.63 -11.38
N SER A 105 12.66 -13.85 -10.79
CA SER A 105 11.86 -12.89 -11.54
C SER A 105 12.69 -11.67 -12.00
N ILE A 106 13.68 -11.24 -11.21
CA ILE A 106 14.61 -10.16 -11.57
C ILE A 106 15.43 -10.50 -12.82
N GLU A 107 15.95 -11.72 -12.95
CA GLU A 107 16.71 -12.09 -14.16
C GLU A 107 15.83 -12.05 -15.42
N ARG A 108 14.55 -12.47 -15.31
CA ARG A 108 13.58 -12.37 -16.41
C ARG A 108 13.21 -10.92 -16.72
N ALA A 109 13.06 -10.07 -15.69
CA ALA A 109 12.84 -8.64 -15.86
C ALA A 109 14.00 -7.99 -16.65
N LYS A 110 15.24 -8.36 -16.33
CA LYS A 110 16.43 -7.90 -17.05
C LYS A 110 16.46 -8.37 -18.51
N GLU A 111 16.07 -9.61 -18.79
CA GLU A 111 15.96 -10.14 -20.16
C GLU A 111 14.93 -9.38 -21.00
N LEU A 112 13.87 -8.83 -20.38
CA LEU A 112 12.88 -7.96 -21.03
C LEU A 112 13.33 -6.49 -21.19
N GLY A 113 14.54 -6.15 -20.76
CA GLY A 113 15.07 -4.79 -20.87
C GLY A 113 14.58 -3.81 -19.80
N ILE A 114 14.01 -4.31 -18.69
CA ILE A 114 13.72 -3.47 -17.52
C ILE A 114 15.03 -2.91 -16.99
N GLY A 115 15.11 -1.58 -16.88
CA GLY A 115 16.34 -0.90 -16.49
C GLY A 115 16.51 -0.75 -14.98
N VAL A 116 15.43 -0.47 -14.26
CA VAL A 116 15.41 -0.23 -12.81
C VAL A 116 14.14 -0.77 -12.17
N LEU A 117 14.27 -1.29 -10.96
CA LEU A 117 13.16 -1.60 -10.06
C LEU A 117 13.16 -0.65 -8.86
N LEU A 118 11.98 -0.10 -8.54
CA LEU A 118 11.70 0.78 -7.41
C LEU A 118 10.56 0.17 -6.59
N MET A 119 10.68 0.16 -5.26
CA MET A 119 9.69 -0.51 -4.41
C MET A 119 9.76 -0.06 -2.94
N GLU A 120 8.68 -0.30 -2.20
CA GLU A 120 8.58 -0.03 -0.76
C GLU A 120 8.67 -1.31 0.07
N GLY A 121 9.64 -1.42 0.99
CA GLY A 121 9.77 -2.59 1.84
C GLY A 121 11.02 -2.63 2.71
N ASN A 122 11.23 -3.78 3.36
CA ASN A 122 12.26 -3.92 4.38
C ASN A 122 13.64 -4.22 3.78
N ILE A 123 14.56 -3.25 3.89
CA ILE A 123 15.94 -3.37 3.41
C ILE A 123 16.68 -4.60 3.96
N GLU A 124 16.35 -5.07 5.16
CA GLU A 124 16.98 -6.25 5.75
C GLU A 124 16.75 -7.53 4.93
N PHE A 125 15.65 -7.60 4.19
CA PHE A 125 15.39 -8.66 3.23
C PHE A 125 15.95 -8.33 1.84
N TYR A 126 15.57 -7.18 1.30
CA TYR A 126 15.82 -6.85 -0.12
C TYR A 126 17.30 -6.55 -0.43
N LYS A 127 18.13 -6.21 0.56
CA LYS A 127 19.59 -6.10 0.36
C LYS A 127 20.22 -7.40 -0.15
N HIS A 128 19.65 -8.55 0.20
CA HIS A 128 20.12 -9.85 -0.27
C HIS A 128 19.78 -10.14 -1.74
N ALA A 129 18.83 -9.41 -2.32
CA ALA A 129 18.57 -9.37 -3.77
C ALA A 129 19.30 -8.21 -4.46
N GLY A 130 20.16 -7.47 -3.73
CA GLY A 130 20.95 -6.35 -4.23
C GLY A 130 20.14 -5.09 -4.49
N PHE A 131 19.09 -4.85 -3.72
CA PHE A 131 18.48 -3.52 -3.57
C PHE A 131 19.26 -2.69 -2.56
N ASP A 132 19.19 -1.38 -2.71
CA ASP A 132 19.66 -0.41 -1.73
C ASP A 132 18.64 0.72 -1.57
N VAL A 133 18.82 1.61 -0.60
CA VAL A 133 17.98 2.80 -0.42
C VAL A 133 18.07 3.69 -1.67
N ALA A 134 16.92 4.05 -2.24
CA ALA A 134 16.83 4.70 -3.54
C ALA A 134 17.52 6.07 -3.63
N SER A 135 17.64 6.79 -2.52
CA SER A 135 18.33 8.08 -2.45
C SER A 135 19.82 7.98 -2.80
N LYS A 136 20.45 6.79 -2.67
CA LYS A 136 21.82 6.56 -3.14
C LYS A 136 21.96 6.58 -4.66
N LEU A 137 20.84 6.49 -5.38
CA LEU A 137 20.73 6.57 -6.84
C LEU A 137 20.04 7.87 -7.29
N ASN A 138 19.95 8.88 -6.41
CA ASN A 138 19.29 10.17 -6.66
C ASN A 138 17.79 10.07 -7.01
N ILE A 139 17.12 9.00 -6.59
CA ILE A 139 15.67 8.86 -6.73
C ILE A 139 15.00 9.12 -5.39
N HIS A 140 14.04 10.04 -5.38
CA HIS A 140 13.34 10.49 -4.19
C HIS A 140 11.94 9.89 -4.11
N TYR A 141 11.44 9.73 -2.89
CA TYR A 141 10.08 9.24 -2.67
C TYR A 141 9.11 10.42 -2.66
N HIS A 142 7.97 10.28 -3.34
CA HIS A 142 6.94 11.32 -3.31
C HIS A 142 6.41 11.58 -1.89
N GLY A 143 6.17 12.85 -1.58
CA GLY A 143 5.62 13.27 -0.29
C GLY A 143 6.65 13.41 0.84
N GLU A 144 7.90 12.99 0.60
CA GLU A 144 9.01 13.20 1.54
C GLU A 144 9.92 14.34 1.06
N PRO A 145 10.55 15.11 1.98
CA PRO A 145 11.57 16.07 1.60
C PRO A 145 12.69 15.43 0.78
N LYS A 146 13.24 16.15 -0.20
CA LYS A 146 14.27 15.63 -1.12
C LYS A 146 15.53 15.16 -0.37
N GLU A 147 15.85 15.84 0.72
CA GLU A 147 17.00 15.57 1.59
C GLU A 147 16.76 14.39 2.57
N SER A 148 15.51 13.92 2.70
CA SER A 148 15.18 12.82 3.60
C SER A 148 15.69 11.48 3.05
N VAL A 149 16.31 10.70 3.94
CA VAL A 149 16.58 9.30 3.68
C VAL A 149 15.34 8.51 4.05
N VAL A 150 14.69 7.91 3.05
CA VAL A 150 13.48 7.10 3.23
C VAL A 150 13.89 5.62 3.26
N PRO A 151 14.10 5.01 4.44
CA PRO A 151 14.79 3.72 4.58
C PRO A 151 14.01 2.53 4.00
N TYR A 152 12.71 2.69 3.77
CA TYR A 152 11.85 1.68 3.17
C TYR A 152 11.70 1.85 1.65
N PHE A 153 12.15 2.96 1.06
CA PHE A 153 12.09 3.17 -0.38
C PHE A 153 13.38 2.68 -1.04
N LEU A 154 13.27 1.60 -1.80
CA LEU A 154 14.40 0.82 -2.29
C LEU A 154 14.46 0.84 -3.82
N ALA A 155 15.68 0.78 -4.34
CA ALA A 155 15.95 0.75 -5.76
C ALA A 155 17.00 -0.31 -6.13
N LYS A 156 16.90 -0.82 -7.34
CA LYS A 156 17.90 -1.69 -7.96
C LYS A 156 17.97 -1.43 -9.47
N GLU A 157 19.14 -0.99 -9.94
CA GLU A 157 19.44 -1.04 -11.37
C GLU A 157 19.59 -2.51 -11.82
N LEU A 158 18.88 -2.89 -12.87
CA LEU A 158 19.04 -4.18 -13.54
C LEU A 158 19.98 -4.07 -14.76
N ILE A 159 19.99 -2.90 -15.40
CA ILE A 159 20.93 -2.50 -16.43
C ILE A 159 21.92 -1.49 -15.81
N PRO A 160 23.22 -1.78 -15.74
CA PRO A 160 24.19 -0.87 -15.12
C PRO A 160 24.20 0.51 -15.79
N GLY A 161 24.07 1.57 -14.98
CA GLY A 161 24.09 2.95 -15.46
C GLY A 161 22.79 3.41 -16.12
N TYR A 162 21.69 2.68 -15.94
CA TYR A 162 20.36 3.08 -16.43
C TYR A 162 19.90 4.41 -15.83
N LEU A 163 20.30 4.71 -14.60
CA LEU A 163 20.01 5.95 -13.89
C LEU A 163 21.16 6.99 -13.99
N HIS A 164 22.13 6.81 -14.89
CA HIS A 164 23.23 7.78 -15.03
C HIS A 164 22.67 9.16 -15.39
N GLY A 165 22.87 10.14 -14.49
CA GLY A 165 22.41 11.52 -14.70
C GLY A 165 20.89 11.68 -14.55
N ILE A 166 20.21 10.67 -14.02
CA ILE A 166 18.79 10.72 -13.71
C ILE A 166 18.61 11.11 -12.25
N GLU A 167 17.78 12.12 -12.03
CA GLU A 167 17.34 12.58 -10.73
C GLU A 167 15.85 12.90 -10.84
N GLY A 168 15.06 12.41 -9.89
CA GLY A 168 13.61 12.56 -9.96
C GLY A 168 12.87 11.91 -8.82
N THR A 169 11.54 11.96 -8.90
CA THR A 169 10.64 11.52 -7.85
C THR A 169 9.84 10.30 -8.32
N TYR A 170 9.82 9.26 -7.50
CA TYR A 170 8.98 8.10 -7.68
C TYR A 170 7.63 8.29 -6.97
N ASN A 171 6.56 7.95 -7.68
CA ASN A 171 5.22 7.81 -7.13
C ASN A 171 4.84 6.34 -7.15
N THR A 172 4.28 5.85 -6.05
CA THR A 172 3.67 4.52 -6.00
C THR A 172 2.54 4.46 -7.04
N PRO A 173 2.48 3.42 -7.89
CA PRO A 173 1.46 3.33 -8.94
C PRO A 173 0.04 3.44 -8.39
N GLU A 174 -0.81 4.20 -9.08
CA GLU A 174 -2.20 4.45 -8.64
C GLU A 174 -2.99 3.16 -8.43
N GLY A 175 -2.72 2.13 -9.24
CA GLY A 175 -3.39 0.83 -9.12
C GLY A 175 -3.21 0.15 -7.75
N TYR A 176 -2.20 0.53 -6.96
CA TYR A 176 -1.99 -0.03 -5.62
C TYR A 176 -3.05 0.50 -4.62
N PHE A 177 -3.69 1.63 -4.91
CA PHE A 177 -4.73 2.25 -4.09
C PHE A 177 -6.16 1.85 -4.48
N VAL A 178 -6.32 0.85 -5.37
CA VAL A 178 -7.62 0.45 -5.92
C VAL A 178 -8.62 0.00 -4.85
N ALA A 179 -8.16 -0.53 -3.72
CA ALA A 179 -9.01 -0.91 -2.60
C ALA A 179 -9.56 0.30 -1.86
N GLU A 180 -8.74 1.33 -1.66
CA GLU A 180 -9.08 2.60 -1.03
C GLU A 180 -10.00 3.44 -1.93
N GLU A 181 -9.85 3.33 -3.24
CA GLU A 181 -10.71 3.96 -4.24
C GLU A 181 -12.07 3.26 -4.34
N ASN A 182 -12.10 1.92 -4.22
CA ASN A 182 -13.30 1.09 -4.42
C ASN A 182 -13.61 0.22 -3.19
N PRO A 183 -13.87 0.81 -2.00
CA PRO A 183 -13.99 0.07 -0.75
C PRO A 183 -15.18 -0.90 -0.70
N ASP A 184 -16.28 -0.57 -1.37
CA ASP A 184 -17.46 -1.45 -1.44
C ASP A 184 -17.20 -2.68 -2.31
N GLU A 185 -16.50 -2.50 -3.43
CA GLU A 185 -16.11 -3.60 -4.31
C GLU A 185 -15.07 -4.50 -3.64
N PHE A 186 -14.07 -3.91 -2.98
CA PHE A 186 -13.13 -4.65 -2.15
C PHE A 186 -13.84 -5.47 -1.07
N SER A 187 -14.82 -4.88 -0.38
CA SER A 187 -15.59 -5.58 0.67
C SER A 187 -16.39 -6.75 0.10
N ALA A 188 -17.02 -6.58 -1.07
CA ALA A 188 -17.74 -7.66 -1.75
C ALA A 188 -16.80 -8.78 -2.22
N PHE A 189 -15.61 -8.43 -2.75
CA PHE A 189 -14.59 -9.39 -3.16
C PHE A 189 -14.03 -10.16 -1.95
N GLU A 190 -13.68 -9.48 -0.86
CA GLU A 190 -13.18 -10.09 0.36
C GLU A 190 -14.20 -11.05 0.99
N ALA A 191 -15.49 -10.72 0.92
CA ALA A 191 -16.57 -11.59 1.41
C ALA A 191 -16.66 -12.94 0.68
N THR A 192 -16.02 -13.09 -0.49
CA THR A 192 -15.94 -14.38 -1.19
C THR A 192 -14.92 -15.34 -0.57
N PHE A 193 -13.99 -14.86 0.27
CA PHE A 193 -12.97 -15.67 0.93
C PHE A 193 -13.43 -16.16 2.31
N PRO A 194 -12.84 -17.24 2.85
CA PRO A 194 -13.09 -17.64 4.23
C PRO A 194 -12.82 -16.49 5.20
N ALA A 195 -13.77 -16.24 6.10
CA ALA A 195 -13.65 -15.18 7.10
C ALA A 195 -12.38 -15.34 7.94
N LYS A 196 -11.65 -14.24 8.14
CA LYS A 196 -10.48 -14.17 9.01
C LYS A 196 -10.63 -13.01 9.98
N LYS A 197 -10.06 -13.17 11.19
CA LYS A 197 -10.09 -12.12 12.21
C LYS A 197 -9.02 -11.06 11.90
N LYS A 198 -9.45 -9.80 11.77
CA LYS A 198 -8.56 -8.63 11.78
C LYS A 198 -7.96 -8.44 13.17
N ALA A 199 -6.69 -8.06 13.25
CA ALA A 199 -6.01 -7.85 14.53
C ALA A 199 -4.84 -6.86 14.40
N PHE A 200 -4.69 -6.03 15.44
CA PHE A 200 -3.50 -5.23 15.64
C PHE A 200 -2.29 -6.10 16.02
N ARG A 201 -1.13 -5.79 15.47
CA ARG A 201 0.14 -6.49 15.72
C ARG A 201 1.27 -5.48 15.92
N GLU A 202 2.27 -5.88 16.70
CA GLU A 202 3.50 -5.10 16.84
C GLU A 202 4.20 -4.94 15.48
N GLY A 203 4.67 -3.73 15.18
CA GLY A 203 5.34 -3.41 13.93
C GLY A 203 4.42 -3.11 12.74
N GLN A 204 3.10 -3.15 12.92
CA GLN A 204 2.15 -2.64 11.92
C GLN A 204 2.30 -1.13 11.72
N LEU A 205 1.86 -0.66 10.56
CA LEU A 205 1.78 0.76 10.25
C LEU A 205 0.71 1.42 11.15
N PRO A 206 0.91 2.71 11.52
CA PRO A 206 -0.10 3.46 12.24
C PRO A 206 -1.44 3.48 11.47
N VAL A 207 -2.52 3.10 12.17
CA VAL A 207 -3.88 3.20 11.65
C VAL A 207 -4.55 4.37 12.33
N PHE A 208 -5.29 5.17 11.57
CA PHE A 208 -5.99 6.35 12.09
C PHE A 208 -7.48 6.25 11.83
N CYS A 209 -8.26 6.78 12.77
CA CYS A 209 -9.70 6.91 12.62
C CYS A 209 -10.02 7.76 11.38
N GLN A 210 -10.77 7.17 10.45
CA GLN A 210 -11.20 7.74 9.18
C GLN A 210 -12.31 8.80 9.32
N SER A 211 -12.44 9.40 10.50
CA SER A 211 -13.34 10.52 10.82
C SER A 211 -12.60 11.64 11.55
N CYS A 212 -11.86 11.35 12.62
CA CYS A 212 -11.22 12.39 13.44
C CYS A 212 -9.69 12.36 13.41
N GLY A 213 -9.08 11.38 12.74
CA GLY A 213 -7.63 11.20 12.70
C GLY A 213 -7.02 10.64 13.99
N MET A 214 -7.83 10.22 14.98
CA MET A 214 -7.31 9.62 16.21
C MET A 214 -6.57 8.30 15.91
N PRO A 215 -5.34 8.09 16.42
CA PRO A 215 -4.63 6.82 16.27
C PRO A 215 -5.42 5.64 16.84
N LEU A 216 -5.36 4.49 16.16
CA LEU A 216 -5.95 3.22 16.55
C LEU A 216 -4.83 2.19 16.70
N GLY A 217 -4.62 1.67 17.92
CA GLY A 217 -3.55 0.70 18.20
C GLY A 217 -4.04 -0.64 18.72
N LYS A 218 -5.31 -0.73 19.14
CA LYS A 218 -5.91 -1.93 19.72
C LYS A 218 -7.44 -1.90 19.56
N ASP A 219 -8.04 -3.07 19.72
CA ASP A 219 -9.48 -3.28 19.57
C ASP A 219 -10.31 -2.33 20.47
N GLU A 220 -9.80 -1.94 21.64
CA GLU A 220 -10.50 -1.04 22.57
C GLU A 220 -10.55 0.42 22.10
N ASP A 221 -9.73 0.82 21.13
CA ASP A 221 -9.76 2.17 20.55
C ASP A 221 -10.83 2.28 19.46
N CYS A 222 -11.24 1.14 18.91
CA CYS A 222 -12.10 1.00 17.74
C CYS A 222 -13.61 1.07 18.05
N GLY A 223 -14.38 1.49 17.06
CA GLY A 223 -15.83 1.50 17.08
C GLY A 223 -16.45 0.12 16.87
N THR A 224 -17.78 0.05 16.86
CA THR A 224 -18.54 -1.19 16.62
C THR A 224 -19.52 -1.06 15.46
N ASN A 225 -19.64 -2.13 14.68
CA ASN A 225 -20.65 -2.29 13.64
C ASN A 225 -22.01 -2.67 14.24
N ALA A 226 -23.06 -2.67 13.43
CA ALA A 226 -24.42 -2.99 13.88
C ALA A 226 -24.57 -4.43 14.41
N ASP A 227 -23.73 -5.35 13.93
CA ASP A 227 -23.66 -6.75 14.38
C ASP A 227 -22.77 -6.95 15.62
N GLY A 228 -22.22 -5.86 16.18
CA GLY A 228 -21.32 -5.88 17.33
C GLY A 228 -19.86 -6.20 17.00
N SER A 229 -19.51 -6.45 15.75
CA SER A 229 -18.11 -6.64 15.34
C SER A 229 -17.31 -5.33 15.42
N ILE A 230 -15.99 -5.45 15.57
CA ILE A 230 -15.08 -4.30 15.70
C ILE A 230 -14.91 -3.60 14.34
N ASN A 231 -15.09 -2.28 14.34
CA ASN A 231 -14.84 -1.41 13.20
C ASN A 231 -13.43 -0.83 13.28
N HIS A 232 -12.53 -1.28 12.40
CA HIS A 232 -11.13 -0.86 12.37
C HIS A 232 -10.90 0.47 11.62
N ASP A 233 -11.94 1.05 11.01
CA ASP A 233 -11.83 2.35 10.32
C ASP A 233 -12.12 3.52 11.25
N TYR A 234 -12.94 3.33 12.29
CA TYR A 234 -13.40 4.42 13.14
C TYR A 234 -13.13 4.16 14.61
N CYS A 235 -12.83 5.21 15.38
CA CYS A 235 -12.66 5.08 16.81
C CYS A 235 -14.01 4.94 17.54
N ARG A 236 -13.95 4.40 18.75
CA ARG A 236 -15.11 4.23 19.65
C ARG A 236 -15.87 5.53 19.98
N TYR A 237 -15.21 6.68 19.81
CA TYR A 237 -15.81 7.99 20.08
C TYR A 237 -16.56 8.53 18.87
N CYS A 238 -16.17 8.15 17.65
CA CYS A 238 -16.84 8.58 16.43
C CYS A 238 -17.95 7.62 15.99
N PHE A 239 -17.76 6.31 16.14
CA PHE A 239 -18.65 5.30 15.56
C PHE A 239 -18.96 4.17 16.55
N LYS A 240 -20.25 3.85 16.70
CA LYS A 240 -20.70 2.78 17.58
C LYS A 240 -22.04 2.22 17.11
N ASP A 241 -22.20 0.92 17.22
CA ASP A 241 -23.42 0.18 16.90
C ASP A 241 -23.90 0.46 15.46
N GLY A 242 -22.95 0.57 14.53
CA GLY A 242 -23.22 0.79 13.10
C GLY A 242 -23.55 2.23 12.70
N ARG A 243 -23.36 3.22 13.58
CA ARG A 243 -23.66 4.62 13.29
C ARG A 243 -22.62 5.59 13.86
N PHE A 244 -22.51 6.76 13.23
CA PHE A 244 -21.76 7.87 13.80
C PHE A 244 -22.48 8.43 15.03
N LEU A 245 -21.72 8.69 16.09
CA LEU A 245 -22.24 9.23 17.35
C LEU A 245 -22.48 10.74 17.31
N GLN A 246 -21.88 11.42 16.33
CA GLN A 246 -21.95 12.86 16.17
C GLN A 246 -22.43 13.18 14.76
N ASP A 247 -23.55 13.88 14.66
CA ASP A 247 -23.99 14.52 13.43
C ASP A 247 -23.34 15.91 13.37
N CYS A 248 -22.25 16.01 12.61
CA CYS A 248 -21.47 17.23 12.50
C CYS A 248 -20.81 17.33 11.14
N THR A 249 -20.55 18.57 10.72
CA THR A 249 -19.72 18.91 9.59
C THR A 249 -18.24 18.61 9.85
N MET A 250 -17.43 18.60 8.80
CA MET A 250 -15.98 18.45 8.92
C MET A 250 -15.37 19.57 9.75
N ASP A 251 -15.79 20.83 9.55
CA ASP A 251 -15.29 21.98 10.29
C ASP A 251 -15.64 21.91 11.79
N GLU A 252 -16.84 21.44 12.13
CA GLU A 252 -17.22 21.20 13.53
C GLU A 252 -16.40 20.07 14.17
N MET A 253 -16.07 19.01 13.41
CA MET A 253 -15.15 17.98 13.89
C MET A 253 -13.74 18.54 14.11
N ILE A 254 -13.24 19.38 13.21
CA ILE A 254 -11.95 20.07 13.35
C ILE A 254 -11.93 20.92 14.63
N GLU A 255 -12.98 21.70 14.89
CA GLU A 255 -13.11 22.47 16.13
C GLU A 255 -13.21 21.58 17.37
N HIS A 256 -13.87 20.42 17.26
CA HIS A 256 -13.92 19.44 18.34
C HIS A 256 -12.53 18.89 18.66
N CYS A 257 -11.81 18.37 17.66
CA CYS A 257 -10.46 17.82 17.80
C CYS A 257 -9.47 18.86 18.32
N ALA A 258 -9.60 20.12 17.89
CA ALA A 258 -8.72 21.21 18.31
C ALA A 258 -8.80 21.53 19.82
N ARG A 259 -9.80 21.02 20.55
CA ARG A 259 -9.85 21.09 22.03
C ARG A 259 -8.85 20.16 22.72
N PHE A 260 -8.33 19.17 22.00
CA PHE A 260 -7.40 18.17 22.54
C PHE A 260 -5.94 18.42 22.12
N VAL A 261 -5.63 19.60 21.58
CA VAL A 261 -4.26 19.94 21.14
C VAL A 261 -3.23 19.82 22.28
N ASP A 262 -3.63 20.11 23.52
CA ASP A 262 -2.76 19.96 24.69
C ASP A 262 -2.43 18.49 24.99
N GLU A 263 -3.35 17.56 24.72
CA GLU A 263 -3.09 16.13 24.83
C GLU A 263 -2.13 15.67 23.73
N VAL A 264 -2.34 16.12 22.49
CA VAL A 264 -1.45 15.82 21.35
C VAL A 264 -0.04 16.35 21.59
N ASN A 265 0.08 17.56 22.15
CA ASN A 265 1.36 18.21 22.44
C ASN A 265 2.23 17.44 23.45
N LYS A 266 1.68 16.51 24.24
CA LYS A 266 2.45 15.67 25.18
C LYS A 266 3.40 14.73 24.46
N ASP A 267 3.05 14.32 23.24
CA ASP A 267 3.80 13.33 22.45
C ASP A 267 4.61 13.98 21.31
N LEU A 268 4.51 15.31 21.13
CA LEU A 268 5.23 16.03 20.08
C LEU A 268 6.58 16.58 20.58
N PRO A 269 7.64 16.53 19.75
CA PRO A 269 8.94 17.12 20.10
C PRO A 269 8.88 18.65 20.19
N SER A 270 7.87 19.28 19.58
CA SER A 270 7.61 20.71 19.65
C SER A 270 6.11 20.95 19.68
N PRO A 271 5.57 21.64 20.70
CA PRO A 271 4.15 21.92 20.80
C PRO A 271 3.66 22.76 19.61
N ILE A 272 2.48 22.40 19.10
CA ILE A 272 1.78 23.16 18.07
C ILE A 272 0.64 23.97 18.68
N THR A 273 0.34 25.11 18.08
CA THR A 273 -0.80 25.93 18.48
C THR A 273 -2.10 25.31 17.98
N LYS A 274 -3.22 25.71 18.61
CA LYS A 274 -4.56 25.29 18.19
C LYS A 274 -4.83 25.60 16.71
N GLU A 275 -4.42 26.76 16.21
CA GLU A 275 -4.67 27.14 14.81
C GLU A 275 -3.79 26.35 13.84
N GLN A 276 -2.52 26.11 14.16
CA GLN A 276 -1.65 25.22 13.37
C GLN A 276 -2.22 23.80 13.30
N TYR A 277 -2.75 23.28 14.41
CA TYR A 277 -3.36 21.96 14.43
C TYR A 277 -4.64 21.91 13.57
N LYS A 278 -5.46 22.95 13.61
CA LYS A 278 -6.61 23.08 12.72
C LYS A 278 -6.22 23.13 11.25
N ASP A 279 -5.17 23.87 10.89
CA ASP A 279 -4.69 23.95 9.51
C ASP A 279 -4.19 22.60 8.99
N GLN A 280 -3.47 21.84 9.82
CA GLN A 280 -3.10 20.46 9.50
C GLN A 280 -4.33 19.58 9.28
N MET A 281 -5.34 19.67 10.16
CA MET A 281 -6.58 18.91 9.99
C MET A 281 -7.38 19.32 8.75
N ARG A 282 -7.40 20.60 8.37
CA ARG A 282 -8.06 21.07 7.13
C ARG A 282 -7.42 20.48 5.88
N GLN A 283 -6.14 20.16 5.91
CA GLN A 283 -5.44 19.49 4.82
C GLN A 283 -5.68 17.98 4.84
N TYR A 284 -5.71 17.37 6.03
CA TYR A 284 -5.80 15.92 6.19
C TYR A 284 -7.22 15.35 6.13
N PHE A 285 -8.20 15.97 6.79
CA PHE A 285 -9.57 15.46 6.90
C PHE A 285 -10.25 15.21 5.55
N PRO A 286 -10.08 16.04 4.50
CA PRO A 286 -10.62 15.75 3.17
C PRO A 286 -10.19 14.40 2.57
N LEU A 287 -9.10 13.81 3.06
CA LEU A 287 -8.59 12.51 2.62
C LEU A 287 -9.24 11.33 3.36
N LEU A 288 -9.92 11.57 4.48
CA LEU A 288 -10.51 10.52 5.33
C LEU A 288 -11.85 10.03 4.77
N LYS A 289 -12.14 8.73 4.92
CA LYS A 289 -13.36 8.09 4.37
C LYS A 289 -14.67 8.82 4.69
N ARG A 290 -14.82 9.40 5.88
CA ARG A 290 -16.06 10.13 6.27
C ARG A 290 -16.27 11.42 5.48
N TRP A 291 -15.19 12.10 5.10
CA TRP A 291 -15.24 13.46 4.54
C TRP A 291 -14.87 13.53 3.07
N ARG A 292 -14.13 12.55 2.57
CA ARG A 292 -13.71 12.47 1.18
C ARG A 292 -14.94 12.51 0.29
N LYS A 293 -15.06 13.57 -0.49
CA LYS A 293 -16.05 13.64 -1.57
C LYS A 293 -15.68 12.57 -2.58
N ALA A 294 -16.65 11.82 -3.08
CA ALA A 294 -16.41 10.93 -4.20
C ALA A 294 -15.80 11.78 -5.34
N THR A 295 -14.54 11.52 -5.69
CA THR A 295 -13.96 12.11 -6.88
C THR A 295 -14.81 11.63 -8.05
N PRO A 296 -15.36 12.51 -8.88
CA PRO A 296 -15.95 12.06 -10.14
C PRO A 296 -14.87 11.26 -10.85
N SER A 297 -15.19 10.00 -11.19
CA SER A 297 -14.36 9.18 -12.07
C SER A 297 -13.86 10.06 -13.21
N SER A 298 -12.54 10.20 -13.37
CA SER A 298 -11.97 11.01 -14.45
C SER A 298 -12.17 10.37 -15.85
N PHE A 299 -13.04 9.36 -15.96
CA PHE A 299 -13.68 8.96 -17.20
C PHE A 299 -14.73 9.99 -17.65
N MET A 300 -14.32 11.24 -17.95
CA MET A 300 -15.06 12.09 -18.89
C MET A 300 -14.32 13.33 -19.39
N LEU A 301 -13.06 13.22 -19.85
CA LEU A 301 -12.51 14.20 -20.80
C LEU A 301 -11.71 13.50 -21.91
N ASN A 302 -12.43 12.75 -22.73
CA ASN A 302 -12.07 12.57 -24.14
C ASN A 302 -13.32 12.84 -24.97
N THR A 303 -13.52 14.08 -25.39
CA THR A 303 -14.23 14.42 -26.63
C THR A 303 -14.00 15.88 -27.04
N VAL A 304 -13.52 16.06 -28.28
CA VAL A 304 -13.66 17.27 -29.15
C VAL A 304 -12.71 18.43 -28.80
N LYS A 305 -11.66 18.79 -29.56
CA LYS A 305 -11.35 18.74 -31.01
C LYS A 305 -9.87 18.47 -31.25
#